data_AF-A0A1V5YXZ0-F1
#
_entry.id   AF-A0A1V5YXZ0-F1
#
_cell.length_a   1.000
_cell.length_b   1.000
_cell.length_c   1.000
_cell.angle_alpha   90.00
_cell.angle_beta   90.00
_cell.angle_gamma   90.00
#
_symmetry.space_group_name_H-M   'P 1'
#
loop_
_entity.id
_entity.type
_entity.pdbx_description
1 polymer ?
#
loop_
_entity_poly.entity_id
_entity_poly.type
_entity_poly.pdbx_seq_one_letter_code
_entity_poly.pdbx_strand_id
1 'polypeptide(L)'
;METADPITPHNDPYWMLLLMDADRNGTTGWLGYDFIINLEIMDSGRTTVKMRRNDEWHTIGDAHYAVQGNRMELSVPRKLVNQSESTPCFDFHWADNIQSFDSVAELGLNGDHAPNRRWNYRFQVAD
;
A
#
# COMPACT_ATOMS: atom_id res chain seq x y z
N MET A 1 8.81 1.88 6.12
CA MET A 1 9.75 1.14 5.26
C MET A 1 11.04 1.92 5.11
N GLU A 2 12.09 1.27 4.63
CA GLU A 2 13.41 1.88 4.40
C GLU A 2 13.97 1.46 3.04
N THR A 3 14.44 2.42 2.23
CA THR A 3 15.12 2.23 0.93
C THR A 3 16.64 2.28 1.08
N ALA A 4 17.39 1.87 0.06
CA ALA A 4 18.85 2.03 0.04
C ALA A 4 19.26 3.51 -0.10
N ASP A 5 18.59 4.24 -1.00
CA ASP A 5 18.82 5.66 -1.27
C ASP A 5 17.72 6.55 -0.68
N PRO A 6 17.93 7.87 -0.53
CA PRO A 6 16.87 8.79 -0.09
C PRO A 6 15.60 8.69 -0.94
N ILE A 7 14.44 8.72 -0.29
CA ILE A 7 13.14 8.64 -0.95
C ILE A 7 12.91 9.92 -1.78
N THR A 8 12.45 9.74 -3.02
CA THR A 8 12.16 10.83 -3.96
C THR A 8 10.94 11.65 -3.53
N PRO A 9 10.74 12.86 -4.08
CA PRO A 9 9.52 13.62 -3.84
C PRO A 9 8.25 12.91 -4.33
N HIS A 10 7.15 13.12 -3.63
CA HIS A 10 5.80 12.58 -3.88
C HIS A 10 5.09 12.97 -5.19
N ASN A 11 5.79 13.61 -6.14
CA ASN A 11 5.19 14.12 -7.38
C ASN A 11 5.22 13.11 -8.53
N ASP A 12 5.96 12.01 -8.38
CA ASP A 12 5.99 10.93 -9.36
C ASP A 12 4.69 10.10 -9.28
N PRO A 13 4.17 9.59 -10.41
CA PRO A 13 3.03 8.69 -10.40
C PRO A 13 3.42 7.39 -9.70
N TYR A 14 2.46 6.78 -8.98
CA TYR A 14 2.66 5.51 -8.29
C TYR A 14 3.83 5.49 -7.30
N TRP A 15 4.04 6.65 -6.68
CA TRP A 15 5.07 6.85 -5.66
C TRP A 15 4.70 6.14 -4.36
N MET A 16 5.57 5.20 -3.95
CA MET A 16 5.56 4.59 -2.62
C MET A 16 4.17 4.06 -2.21
N LEU A 17 3.59 3.19 -3.03
CA LEU A 17 2.30 2.58 -2.81
C LEU A 17 2.38 1.49 -1.74
N LEU A 18 1.40 1.49 -0.82
CA LEU A 18 1.17 0.37 0.07
C LEU A 18 -0.10 -0.37 -0.38
N LEU A 19 0.08 -1.60 -0.85
CA LEU A 19 -0.98 -2.55 -1.17
C LEU A 19 -1.27 -3.38 0.07
N MET A 20 -2.54 -3.56 0.42
CA MET A 20 -2.95 -4.25 1.65
C MET A 20 -4.06 -5.26 1.37
N ASP A 21 -3.80 -6.49 1.80
CA ASP A 21 -4.75 -7.60 1.88
C ASP A 21 -5.22 -7.68 3.33
N ALA A 22 -6.42 -7.17 3.60
CA ALA A 22 -6.93 -6.99 4.95
C ALA A 22 -7.66 -8.23 5.46
N ASP A 23 -8.29 -9.00 4.56
CA ASP A 23 -8.98 -10.23 4.90
C ASP A 23 -8.07 -11.48 4.86
N ARG A 24 -6.84 -11.33 4.33
CA ARG A 24 -5.83 -12.37 4.11
C ARG A 24 -6.28 -13.42 3.11
N ASN A 25 -7.16 -13.03 2.19
CA ASN A 25 -7.70 -13.88 1.16
C ASN A 25 -7.18 -13.42 -0.20
N GLY A 26 -6.10 -14.02 -0.67
CA GLY A 26 -5.55 -13.72 -2.00
C GLY A 26 -6.46 -14.00 -3.21
N THR A 27 -7.71 -14.44 -3.00
CA THR A 27 -8.74 -14.59 -4.04
C THR A 27 -9.70 -13.40 -4.15
N THR A 28 -9.68 -12.47 -3.19
CA THR A 28 -10.45 -11.22 -3.20
C THR A 28 -9.57 -10.04 -3.64
N GLY A 29 -10.20 -8.89 -3.86
CA GLY A 29 -9.49 -7.67 -4.23
C GLY A 29 -8.83 -7.69 -5.61
N TRP A 30 -7.97 -6.70 -5.85
CA TRP A 30 -7.14 -6.63 -7.06
C TRP A 30 -5.83 -7.37 -6.79
N LEU A 31 -5.61 -8.49 -7.48
CA LEU A 31 -4.42 -9.34 -7.30
C LEU A 31 -4.21 -9.83 -5.85
N GLY A 32 -5.29 -9.91 -5.05
CA GLY A 32 -5.24 -10.27 -3.64
C GLY A 32 -5.28 -9.07 -2.69
N TYR A 33 -5.30 -7.82 -3.18
CA TYR A 33 -5.28 -6.63 -2.33
C TYR A 33 -6.63 -5.91 -2.31
N ASP A 34 -7.15 -5.67 -1.11
CA ASP A 34 -8.40 -4.97 -0.86
C ASP A 34 -8.24 -3.45 -0.89
N PHE A 35 -7.07 -2.96 -0.45
CA PHE A 35 -6.78 -1.54 -0.26
C PHE A 35 -5.47 -1.12 -0.90
N ILE A 36 -5.43 0.15 -1.31
CA ILE A 36 -4.22 0.85 -1.72
C ILE A 36 -4.13 2.21 -1.02
N ILE A 37 -2.96 2.50 -0.47
CA ILE A 37 -2.62 3.79 0.12
C ILE A 37 -1.59 4.46 -0.80
N ASN A 38 -1.59 5.80 -0.86
CA ASN A 38 -0.70 6.62 -1.71
C ASN A 38 -0.96 6.60 -3.22
N LEU A 39 -2.07 6.00 -3.67
CA LEU A 39 -2.41 6.12 -5.09
C LEU A 39 -2.73 7.57 -5.51
N GLU A 40 -3.18 8.39 -4.56
CA GLU A 40 -3.38 9.82 -4.74
C GLU A 40 -2.87 10.55 -3.50
N ILE A 41 -1.85 11.40 -3.69
CA ILE A 41 -1.24 12.23 -2.66
C ILE A 41 -1.90 13.61 -2.67
N MET A 42 -2.27 14.11 -1.49
CA MET A 42 -2.96 15.39 -1.35
C MET A 42 -1.99 16.55 -1.13
N ASP A 43 -0.98 16.34 -0.27
CA ASP A 43 0.09 17.29 0.03
C ASP A 43 1.26 16.58 0.73
N SER A 44 2.26 17.33 1.19
CA SER A 44 3.51 16.80 1.76
C SER A 44 3.38 16.02 3.08
N GLY A 45 2.17 15.80 3.62
CA GLY A 45 1.95 14.94 4.77
C GLY A 45 0.58 14.23 4.79
N ARG A 46 -0.19 14.32 3.70
CA ARG A 46 -1.52 13.71 3.58
C ARG A 46 -1.70 12.98 2.27
N THR A 47 -2.38 11.85 2.38
CA THR A 47 -2.60 10.92 1.28
C THR A 47 -3.97 10.29 1.41
N THR A 48 -4.38 9.53 0.40
CA THR A 48 -5.66 8.83 0.37
C THR A 48 -5.51 7.35 0.72
N VAL A 49 -6.59 6.80 1.30
CA VAL A 49 -6.86 5.37 1.40
C VAL A 49 -7.94 5.05 0.38
N LYS A 50 -7.66 4.11 -0.52
CA LYS A 50 -8.61 3.64 -1.53
C LYS A 50 -8.93 2.17 -1.34
N MET A 51 -10.18 1.80 -1.59
CA MET A 51 -10.69 0.43 -1.52
C MET A 51 -11.06 -0.06 -2.92
N ARG A 52 -10.78 -1.33 -3.22
CA ARG A 52 -11.23 -1.98 -4.45
C ARG A 52 -12.74 -2.25 -4.41
N ARG A 53 -13.49 -1.75 -5.40
CA ARG A 53 -14.91 -2.11 -5.62
C ARG A 53 -15.22 -2.14 -7.11
N ASN A 54 -15.96 -3.15 -7.58
CA ASN A 54 -16.41 -3.27 -8.97
C ASN A 54 -15.32 -2.99 -10.02
N ASP A 55 -14.14 -3.53 -9.79
CA ASP A 55 -12.97 -3.31 -10.62
C ASP A 55 -12.39 -1.88 -10.70
N GLU A 56 -12.72 -1.03 -9.72
CA GLU A 56 -12.19 0.33 -9.59
C GLU A 56 -11.66 0.61 -8.17
N TRP A 57 -10.78 1.60 -8.06
CA TRP A 57 -10.25 2.10 -6.79
C TRP A 57 -11.03 3.33 -6.34
N HIS A 58 -11.73 3.25 -5.21
CA HIS A 58 -12.51 4.35 -4.66
C HIS A 58 -11.86 4.92 -3.40
N THR A 59 -11.71 6.24 -3.32
CA THR A 59 -11.29 6.92 -2.10
C THR A 59 -12.33 6.71 -1.00
N ILE A 60 -11.88 6.19 0.15
CA ILE A 60 -12.72 5.94 1.33
C ILE A 60 -12.32 6.77 2.55
N GLY A 61 -11.20 7.48 2.48
CA GLY A 61 -10.75 8.40 3.50
C GLY A 61 -9.29 8.81 3.31
N ASP A 62 -8.78 9.54 4.31
CA ASP A 62 -7.43 10.09 4.29
C ASP A 62 -6.52 9.32 5.26
N ALA A 63 -5.22 9.36 4.97
CA ALA A 63 -4.15 8.91 5.84
C ALA A 63 -3.04 9.96 5.89
N HIS A 64 -2.12 9.79 6.83
CA HIS A 64 -0.92 10.62 6.94
C HIS A 64 0.32 9.84 6.55
N TYR A 65 1.32 10.54 6.05
CA TYR A 65 2.63 9.98 5.80
C TYR A 65 3.73 10.96 6.22
N ALA A 66 4.90 10.40 6.53
CA ALA A 66 6.11 11.19 6.76
C ALA A 66 7.30 10.51 6.09
N VAL A 67 8.21 11.33 5.57
CA VAL A 67 9.45 10.88 4.93
C VAL A 67 10.63 11.55 5.63
N GLN A 68 11.64 10.75 5.97
CA GLN A 68 12.90 11.22 6.53
C GLN A 68 14.07 10.46 5.89
N GLY A 69 14.76 11.11 4.95
CA GLY A 69 15.87 10.49 4.22
C GLY A 69 15.38 9.29 3.40
N ASN A 70 15.87 8.10 3.74
CA ASN A 70 15.50 6.84 3.11
C ASN A 70 14.34 6.11 3.81
N ARG A 71 13.68 6.73 4.80
CA ARG A 71 12.60 6.11 5.57
C ARG A 71 11.26 6.78 5.32
N MET A 72 10.22 5.96 5.27
CA MET A 72 8.82 6.40 5.18
C MET A 72 7.94 5.66 6.16
N GLU A 73 7.00 6.38 6.75
CA GLU A 73 5.92 5.83 7.57
C GLU A 73 4.54 6.26 7.07
N LEU A 74 3.55 5.41 7.32
CA LEU A 74 2.14 5.66 7.05
C LEU A 74 1.35 5.52 8.35
N SER A 75 0.44 6.46 8.60
CA SER A 75 -0.52 6.42 9.69
C SER A 75 -1.93 6.34 9.11
N VAL A 76 -2.52 5.14 9.20
CA VAL A 76 -3.79 4.80 8.58
C VAL A 76 -4.85 4.49 9.65
N PRO A 77 -6.02 5.15 9.64
CA PRO A 77 -7.11 4.80 10.54
C PRO A 77 -7.57 3.36 10.34
N ARG A 78 -7.46 2.53 11.39
CA ARG A 78 -7.79 1.09 11.37
C ARG A 78 -9.19 0.76 10.85
N LYS A 79 -10.16 1.64 11.12
CA LYS A 79 -11.55 1.50 10.66
C LYS A 79 -11.68 1.56 9.13
N LEU A 80 -10.81 2.29 8.44
CA LEU A 80 -10.85 2.39 6.97
C LEU A 80 -10.41 1.10 6.30
N VAL A 81 -9.51 0.35 6.93
CA VAL A 81 -8.88 -0.85 6.35
C VAL A 81 -9.39 -2.15 6.97
N ASN A 82 -10.60 -2.14 7.54
CA ASN A 82 -11.24 -3.31 8.16
C ASN A 82 -10.43 -3.99 9.29
N GLN A 83 -9.52 -3.26 9.95
CA GLN A 83 -8.69 -3.79 11.04
C GLN A 83 -9.16 -3.29 12.41
N SER A 84 -10.47 -3.24 12.66
CA SER A 84 -11.04 -2.67 13.89
C SER A 84 -11.02 -3.60 15.11
N GLU A 85 -10.81 -4.90 14.90
CA GLU A 85 -10.78 -5.92 15.96
C GLU A 85 -9.64 -5.70 16.97
N SER A 86 -9.69 -6.29 18.15
CA SER A 86 -8.64 -6.07 19.18
C SER A 86 -7.24 -6.46 18.68
N THR A 87 -7.15 -7.47 17.82
CA THR A 87 -5.90 -8.05 17.33
C THR A 87 -5.85 -7.93 15.81
N PRO A 88 -5.18 -6.90 15.24
CA PRO A 88 -5.07 -6.74 13.80
C PRO A 88 -4.16 -7.80 13.20
N CYS A 89 -4.54 -8.29 12.01
CA CYS A 89 -3.72 -9.20 11.23
C CYS A 89 -4.05 -9.04 9.75
N PHE A 90 -3.03 -8.73 8.96
CA PHE A 90 -3.16 -8.40 7.54
C PHE A 90 -1.84 -8.63 6.82
N ASP A 91 -1.94 -8.78 5.51
CA ASP A 91 -0.79 -8.88 4.62
C ASP A 91 -0.62 -7.57 3.83
N PHE A 92 0.62 -7.22 3.51
CA PHE A 92 0.89 -5.99 2.78
C PHE A 92 2.16 -6.07 1.93
N HIS A 93 2.22 -5.18 0.95
CA HIS A 93 3.28 -5.10 -0.04
C HIS A 93 3.54 -3.64 -0.42
N TRP A 94 4.81 -3.26 -0.49
CA TRP A 94 5.22 -1.96 -1.01
C TRP A 94 5.58 -2.07 -2.48
N ALA A 95 5.04 -1.17 -3.29
CA ALA A 95 5.38 -1.03 -4.69
C ALA A 95 5.70 0.44 -5.01
N ASP A 96 6.77 0.69 -5.75
CA ASP A 96 7.15 2.03 -6.20
C ASP A 96 7.46 2.00 -7.70
N ASN A 97 7.09 3.08 -8.41
CA ASN A 97 7.39 3.25 -9.84
C ASN A 97 6.84 2.10 -10.74
N ILE A 98 5.67 1.56 -10.41
CA ILE A 98 4.93 0.66 -11.32
C ILE A 98 4.45 1.42 -12.56
N GLN A 99 4.16 0.73 -13.66
CA GLN A 99 3.82 1.41 -14.92
C GLN A 99 2.31 1.47 -15.18
N SER A 100 1.54 0.48 -14.71
CA SER A 100 0.08 0.45 -14.79
C SER A 100 -0.55 -0.52 -13.78
N PHE A 101 -1.87 -0.49 -13.64
CA PHE A 101 -2.64 -1.50 -12.90
C PHE A 101 -3.26 -2.59 -13.81
N ASP A 102 -2.96 -2.55 -15.11
CA ASP A 102 -3.70 -3.29 -16.13
C ASP A 102 -3.16 -4.70 -16.38
N SER A 103 -1.97 -5.04 -15.85
CA SER A 103 -1.41 -6.39 -16.01
C SER A 103 -0.92 -7.02 -14.72
N VAL A 104 -1.30 -8.29 -14.51
CA VAL A 104 -0.86 -9.18 -13.42
C VAL A 104 0.67 -9.23 -13.27
N ALA A 105 1.39 -8.95 -14.36
CA ALA A 105 2.84 -9.04 -14.48
C ALA A 105 3.58 -7.85 -13.84
N GLU A 106 2.88 -6.76 -13.51
CA GLU A 106 3.46 -5.53 -12.96
C GLU A 106 4.16 -5.78 -11.62
N LEU A 107 3.55 -6.55 -10.71
CA LEU A 107 4.10 -6.90 -9.38
C LEU A 107 5.32 -7.83 -9.39
N GLY A 108 5.91 -8.09 -10.56
CA GLY A 108 7.07 -8.95 -10.70
C GLY A 108 8.03 -8.60 -11.83
N LEU A 109 7.73 -7.57 -12.64
CA LEU A 109 8.53 -7.20 -13.80
C LEU A 109 9.01 -5.74 -13.80
N ASN A 110 8.23 -4.80 -13.26
CA ASN A 110 8.53 -3.36 -13.34
C ASN A 110 8.30 -2.68 -11.99
N GLY A 111 9.20 -1.78 -11.62
CA GLY A 111 9.13 -1.05 -10.35
C GLY A 111 9.94 -1.72 -9.23
N ASP A 112 10.09 -0.99 -8.13
CA ASP A 112 10.75 -1.47 -6.93
C ASP A 112 9.70 -2.07 -5.98
N HIS A 113 10.02 -3.24 -5.41
CA HIS A 113 9.09 -4.02 -4.62
C HIS A 113 9.69 -4.39 -3.26
N ALA A 114 8.90 -4.27 -2.20
CA ALA A 114 9.27 -4.79 -0.89
C ALA A 114 8.07 -5.50 -0.23
N PRO A 115 8.12 -6.84 -0.06
CA PRO A 115 9.25 -7.74 -0.36
C PRO A 115 9.34 -8.08 -1.86
N ASN A 116 10.38 -8.80 -2.29
CA ASN A 116 10.59 -9.12 -3.70
C ASN A 116 9.41 -9.89 -4.34
N ARG A 117 9.05 -9.50 -5.58
CA ARG A 117 8.02 -10.15 -6.41
C ARG A 117 6.65 -10.17 -5.71
N ARG A 118 5.91 -11.27 -5.79
CA ARG A 118 4.57 -11.45 -5.21
C ARG A 118 4.58 -11.90 -3.73
N TRP A 119 5.69 -11.75 -3.03
CA TRP A 119 5.67 -12.01 -1.59
C TRP A 119 4.96 -10.88 -0.85
N ASN A 120 4.42 -11.20 0.32
CA ASN A 120 3.80 -10.25 1.23
C ASN A 120 4.52 -10.27 2.57
N TYR A 121 4.60 -9.12 3.22
CA TYR A 121 4.82 -9.07 4.65
C TYR A 121 3.50 -9.38 5.37
N ARG A 122 3.58 -10.07 6.51
CA ARG A 122 2.44 -10.28 7.39
C ARG A 122 2.64 -9.50 8.68
N PHE A 123 1.65 -8.68 9.03
CA PHE A 123 1.52 -8.14 10.37
C PHE A 123 0.64 -9.07 11.21
N GLN A 124 1.11 -9.41 12.40
CA GLN A 124 0.32 -10.05 13.44
C GLN A 124 0.86 -9.65 14.81
N VAL A 125 -0.03 -9.56 15.81
CA VAL A 125 0.38 -9.34 17.20
C VAL A 125 1.15 -10.58 17.67
N ALA A 126 2.28 -10.38 18.34
CA ALA A 126 3.04 -11.47 18.95
C ALA A 126 2.30 -12.03 20.17
N ASP A 127 2.32 -13.35 20.34
CA ASP A 127 1.77 -14.06 21.50
C ASP A 127 2.52 -13.74 22.80
#